data_AF-A0A2D0RVI8-F1
#
_entry.id   AF-A0A2D0RVI8-F1
#
_cell.length_a   1.000
_cell.length_b   1.000
_cell.length_c   1.000
_cell.angle_alpha   90.00
_cell.angle_beta   90.00
_cell.angle_gamma   90.00
#
_symmetry.space_group_name_H-M   'P 1'
#
loop_
_entity.id
_entity.type
_entity.pdbx_description
1 polymer ?
#
loop_
_entity_poly.entity_id
_entity_poly.type
_entity_poly.pdbx_seq_one_letter_code
_entity_poly.pdbx_strand_id
1 'polypeptide(L)'
;MNGHDRNMFWQGHRQQSTSRIFLSLVLLTVIELVNTTIPCKESCNKTIHKGVKLSKLMKKNTAELIKTYQANEGDFAKQFCKMQNDNVPTSSLSGQTSADHMLNIYTRLKEFQPHIKKVLEQQTDLLPSQSPLLNSLNQTLQRTGHLVHKVTCILQILQPNIPLSEPAARPTGIPLPQNVFQQKVYGCVVLTRLNKFLSRVVDELRSLKGSMCVIREKKELW
;
A
#
# COMPACT_ATOMS: atom_id res chain seq x y z
N MET A 1 57.71 -46.71 41.77
CA MET A 1 57.87 -46.98 40.33
C MET A 1 56.53 -47.45 39.80
N ASN A 2 55.99 -46.74 38.80
CA ASN A 2 54.99 -47.15 37.80
C ASN A 2 53.63 -47.68 38.32
N GLY A 3 52.47 -47.28 37.81
CA GLY A 3 52.19 -46.70 36.52
C GLY A 3 50.75 -46.20 36.43
N HIS A 4 50.59 -45.41 35.39
CA HIS A 4 49.43 -44.66 34.94
C HIS A 4 48.44 -45.62 34.26
N ASP A 5 47.19 -45.69 34.70
CA ASP A 5 46.11 -46.28 33.89
C ASP A 5 44.99 -45.27 33.67
N ARG A 6 44.96 -44.84 32.41
CA ARG A 6 44.00 -43.91 31.80
C ARG A 6 42.81 -44.75 31.35
N ASN A 7 41.70 -44.69 32.08
CA ASN A 7 40.42 -45.17 31.55
C ASN A 7 39.87 -44.15 30.56
N MET A 8 40.05 -44.41 29.26
CA MET A 8 39.23 -43.82 28.20
C MET A 8 38.27 -44.88 27.69
N PHE A 9 36.99 -44.75 28.03
CA PHE A 9 35.91 -45.42 27.30
C PHE A 9 34.96 -44.37 26.75
N TRP A 10 34.88 -44.37 25.42
CA TRP A 10 34.07 -43.53 24.58
C TRP A 10 32.57 -43.73 24.87
N GLN A 11 31.85 -42.66 25.20
CA GLN A 11 30.38 -42.65 25.16
C GLN A 11 29.88 -41.48 24.32
N GLY A 12 29.45 -41.85 23.11
CA GLY A 12 28.28 -41.32 22.42
C GLY A 12 28.15 -39.81 22.31
N HIS A 13 28.56 -39.27 21.16
CA HIS A 13 28.03 -38.00 20.67
C HIS A 13 26.50 -38.13 20.53
N ARG A 14 25.77 -37.70 21.56
CA ARG A 14 24.31 -37.61 21.54
C ARG A 14 23.92 -36.43 20.66
N GLN A 15 23.42 -36.74 19.48
CA GLN A 15 22.90 -35.85 18.45
C GLN A 15 21.65 -35.13 18.98
N GLN A 16 21.83 -34.11 19.83
CA GLN A 16 20.74 -33.47 20.56
C GLN A 16 20.74 -31.93 20.45
N SER A 17 21.23 -31.38 19.34
CA SER A 17 21.27 -29.92 19.13
C SER A 17 20.63 -29.44 17.84
N THR A 18 20.60 -30.24 16.77
CA THR A 18 20.12 -29.76 15.46
C THR A 18 18.60 -29.69 15.37
N SER A 19 17.87 -30.66 15.95
CA SER A 19 16.39 -30.70 15.89
C SER A 19 15.71 -29.47 16.50
N ARG A 20 16.24 -28.94 17.61
CA ARG A 20 15.69 -27.74 18.26
C ARG A 20 15.96 -26.49 17.44
N ILE A 21 17.13 -26.38 16.81
CA ILE A 21 17.48 -25.24 15.96
C ILE A 21 16.59 -25.22 14.71
N PHE A 22 16.35 -26.39 14.09
CA PHE A 22 15.44 -26.49 12.95
C PHE A 22 14.00 -26.16 13.32
N LEU A 23 13.50 -26.62 14.47
CA LEU A 23 12.16 -26.27 14.96
C LEU A 23 12.02 -24.76 15.21
N SER A 24 13.03 -24.12 15.82
CA SER A 24 13.04 -22.67 16.04
C SER A 24 13.06 -21.88 14.72
N LEU A 25 13.85 -22.31 13.74
CA LEU A 25 13.90 -21.69 12.42
C LEU A 25 12.58 -21.88 11.65
N VAL A 26 11.95 -23.05 11.75
CA VAL A 26 10.63 -23.31 11.15
C VAL A 26 9.54 -22.50 11.85
N LEU A 27 9.59 -22.33 13.17
CA LEU A 27 8.66 -21.46 13.89
C LEU A 27 8.85 -19.98 13.52
N LEU A 28 10.08 -19.52 13.33
CA LEU A 28 10.36 -18.15 12.88
C LEU A 28 9.88 -17.91 11.45
N THR A 29 10.05 -18.86 10.53
CA THR A 29 9.52 -18.73 9.16
C THR A 29 7.99 -18.80 9.13
N VAL A 30 7.35 -19.57 10.00
CA VAL A 30 5.89 -19.57 10.15
C VAL A 30 5.38 -18.25 10.71
N ILE A 31 6.09 -17.63 11.66
CA ILE A 31 5.72 -16.31 12.20
C ILE A 31 5.91 -15.19 11.17
N GLU A 32 6.95 -15.25 10.32
CA GLU A 32 7.10 -14.32 9.19
C GLU A 32 6.07 -14.55 8.08
N LEU A 33 5.58 -15.79 7.90
CA LEU A 33 4.56 -16.11 6.91
C LEU A 33 3.15 -15.67 7.34
N VAL A 34 2.89 -15.61 8.64
CA VAL A 34 1.67 -14.99 9.18
C VAL A 34 1.90 -13.49 9.20
N ASN A 35 1.61 -12.82 8.08
CA ASN A 35 1.45 -11.36 8.03
C ASN A 35 0.53 -10.94 9.20
N THR A 36 1.12 -10.45 10.28
CA THR A 36 0.40 -9.99 11.47
C THR A 36 -0.36 -8.73 11.08
N THR A 37 -1.55 -8.93 10.53
CA THR A 37 -2.39 -7.83 10.09
C THR A 37 -2.89 -7.17 11.36
N ILE A 38 -2.52 -5.90 11.59
CA ILE A 38 -2.97 -5.15 12.77
C ILE A 38 -4.49 -5.25 12.83
N PRO A 39 -5.06 -5.81 13.91
CA PRO A 39 -6.50 -6.06 13.97
C PRO A 39 -7.26 -4.75 13.93
N CYS A 40 -8.24 -4.67 13.04
CA CYS A 40 -9.07 -3.48 12.89
C CYS A 40 -10.06 -3.38 14.05
N LYS A 41 -9.75 -2.51 15.02
CA LYS A 41 -10.56 -2.29 16.23
C LYS A 41 -11.83 -1.45 16.00
N GLU A 42 -11.99 -0.84 14.82
CA GLU A 42 -13.11 0.05 14.54
C GLU A 42 -14.29 -0.68 13.88
N SER A 43 -15.52 -0.33 14.27
CA SER A 43 -16.73 -0.88 13.66
C SER A 43 -16.82 -0.59 12.15
N CYS A 44 -17.53 -1.45 11.43
CA CYS A 44 -17.71 -1.35 9.97
C CYS A 44 -18.11 0.06 9.51
N ASN A 45 -19.17 0.62 10.10
CA ASN A 45 -19.69 1.93 9.70
C ASN A 45 -18.66 3.05 9.97
N LYS A 46 -17.95 2.99 11.10
CA LYS A 46 -16.92 3.97 11.44
C LYS A 46 -15.73 3.90 10.50
N THR A 47 -15.28 2.69 10.15
CA THR A 47 -14.19 2.46 9.21
C THR A 47 -14.53 2.99 7.82
N ILE A 48 -15.70 2.64 7.29
CA ILE A 48 -16.17 3.11 5.98
C ILE A 48 -16.32 4.65 5.99
N HIS A 49 -16.94 5.22 7.01
CA HIS A 49 -17.12 6.67 7.12
C HIS A 49 -15.78 7.42 7.10
N LYS A 50 -14.79 6.94 7.87
CA LYS A 50 -13.44 7.49 7.87
C LYS A 50 -12.75 7.32 6.52
N GLY A 51 -12.93 6.17 5.85
CA GLY A 51 -12.43 5.92 4.50
C GLY A 51 -12.99 6.91 3.47
N VAL A 52 -14.30 7.16 3.49
CA VAL A 52 -14.95 8.16 2.63
C VAL A 52 -14.41 9.57 2.90
N LYS A 53 -14.28 9.95 4.17
CA LYS A 53 -13.74 11.28 4.55
C LYS A 53 -12.29 11.44 4.07
N LEU A 54 -11.45 10.43 4.27
CA LEU A 54 -10.06 10.45 3.87
C LEU A 54 -9.90 10.50 2.35
N SER A 55 -10.60 9.64 1.60
CA SER A 55 -10.54 9.62 0.13
C SER A 55 -11.03 10.93 -0.49
N LYS A 56 -12.09 11.56 0.06
CA LYS A 56 -12.53 12.90 -0.36
C LYS A 56 -11.47 13.96 -0.12
N LEU A 57 -10.86 13.96 1.06
CA LEU A 57 -9.78 14.89 1.41
C LEU A 57 -8.59 14.70 0.46
N MET A 58 -8.18 13.45 0.23
CA MET A 58 -7.09 13.14 -0.70
C MET A 58 -7.42 13.62 -2.12
N LYS A 59 -8.61 13.34 -2.65
CA LYS A 59 -9.04 13.84 -3.98
C LYS A 59 -8.88 15.36 -4.09
N LYS A 60 -9.41 16.11 -3.10
CA LYS A 60 -9.28 17.57 -3.07
C LYS A 60 -7.81 18.01 -3.04
N ASN A 61 -7.03 17.44 -2.13
CA ASN A 61 -5.63 17.83 -1.96
C ASN A 61 -4.76 17.44 -3.16
N THR A 62 -5.02 16.30 -3.80
CA THR A 62 -4.33 15.90 -5.03
C THR A 62 -4.71 16.81 -6.19
N ALA A 63 -5.96 17.27 -6.28
CA ALA A 63 -6.35 18.26 -7.30
C ALA A 63 -5.61 19.60 -7.12
N GLU A 64 -5.46 20.09 -5.88
CA GLU A 64 -4.63 21.27 -5.60
C GLU A 64 -3.15 21.02 -5.86
N LEU A 65 -2.64 19.85 -5.47
CA LEU A 65 -1.26 19.44 -5.73
C LEU A 65 -0.94 19.42 -7.23
N ILE A 66 -1.86 18.95 -8.09
CA ILE A 66 -1.69 19.00 -9.55
C ILE A 66 -1.54 20.44 -10.04
N LYS A 67 -2.35 21.38 -9.52
CA LYS A 67 -2.24 22.80 -9.89
C LYS A 67 -0.89 23.37 -9.48
N THR A 68 -0.47 23.13 -8.23
CA THR A 68 0.83 23.58 -7.72
C THR A 68 1.97 22.96 -8.52
N TYR A 69 1.88 21.67 -8.84
CA TYR A 69 2.85 20.98 -9.68
C TYR A 69 2.95 21.66 -11.05
N GLN A 70 1.83 21.81 -11.77
CA GLN A 70 1.80 22.47 -13.08
C GLN A 70 2.37 23.90 -13.05
N ALA A 71 2.08 24.67 -12.01
CA ALA A 71 2.59 26.04 -11.86
C ALA A 71 4.12 26.09 -11.70
N ASN A 72 4.73 25.07 -11.09
CA ASN A 72 6.19 24.99 -10.95
C ASN A 72 6.89 24.49 -12.24
N GLU A 73 6.15 23.87 -13.17
CA GLU A 73 6.73 23.22 -14.35
C GLU A 73 6.61 24.03 -15.67
N GLY A 74 5.85 25.14 -15.69
CA GLY A 74 5.75 26.06 -16.83
C GLY A 74 4.54 25.83 -17.77
N ASP A 75 4.42 26.64 -18.82
CA ASP A 75 3.18 26.81 -19.63
C ASP A 75 2.65 25.56 -20.33
N PHE A 76 3.51 24.58 -20.65
CA PHE A 76 3.09 23.35 -21.35
C PHE A 76 2.68 22.22 -20.40
N ALA A 77 2.81 22.39 -19.08
CA ALA A 77 2.56 21.34 -18.09
C ALA A 77 1.17 20.70 -18.23
N LYS A 78 0.13 21.52 -18.49
CA LYS A 78 -1.26 21.04 -18.61
C LYS A 78 -1.47 19.98 -19.70
N GLN A 79 -0.75 20.07 -20.82
CA GLN A 79 -0.88 19.13 -21.93
C GLN A 79 -0.18 17.80 -21.62
N PHE A 80 0.99 17.85 -20.98
CA PHE A 80 1.75 16.65 -20.64
C PHE A 80 1.11 15.79 -19.55
N CYS A 81 0.37 16.39 -18.61
CA CYS A 81 -0.36 15.65 -17.57
C CYS A 81 -1.43 14.68 -18.12
N LYS A 82 -1.86 14.87 -19.38
CA LYS A 82 -2.84 14.03 -20.06
C LYS A 82 -2.20 12.93 -20.93
N MET A 83 -0.88 12.88 -21.02
CA MET A 83 -0.19 11.88 -21.83
C MET A 83 -0.46 10.47 -21.31
N GLN A 84 -0.60 9.53 -22.25
CA GLN A 84 -0.60 8.11 -21.96
C GLN A 84 0.80 7.71 -21.47
N ASN A 85 0.85 6.91 -20.41
CA ASN A 85 2.07 6.31 -19.89
C ASN A 85 1.69 4.96 -19.27
N ASP A 86 2.02 3.87 -19.95
CA ASP A 86 1.62 2.52 -19.51
C ASP A 86 2.34 2.07 -18.23
N ASN A 87 3.42 2.78 -17.86
CA ASN A 87 4.17 2.55 -16.63
C ASN A 87 3.53 3.21 -15.40
N VAL A 88 2.32 3.77 -15.49
CA VAL A 88 1.61 4.37 -14.35
C VAL A 88 0.31 3.60 -14.10
N PRO A 89 -0.05 3.31 -12.83
CA PRO A 89 -1.24 2.54 -12.51
C PRO A 89 -2.50 3.14 -13.14
N THR A 90 -3.36 2.26 -13.66
CA THR A 90 -4.64 2.71 -14.21
C THR A 90 -5.55 3.26 -13.12
N SER A 91 -6.38 4.23 -13.51
CA SER A 91 -7.43 4.78 -12.66
C SER A 91 -8.71 3.94 -12.62
N SER A 92 -8.83 2.90 -13.45
CA SER A 92 -10.02 2.06 -13.54
C SER A 92 -10.11 1.07 -12.38
N LEU A 93 -11.34 0.80 -11.95
CA LEU A 93 -11.66 -0.30 -11.05
C LEU A 93 -12.13 -1.51 -11.85
N SER A 94 -11.83 -2.70 -11.34
CA SER A 94 -12.29 -3.97 -11.88
C SER A 94 -12.80 -4.87 -10.76
N GLY A 95 -13.66 -5.83 -11.09
CA GLY A 95 -14.28 -6.74 -10.14
C GLY A 95 -15.78 -6.85 -10.39
N GLN A 96 -16.42 -7.85 -9.79
CA GLN A 96 -17.88 -8.02 -9.87
C GLN A 96 -18.55 -7.78 -8.52
N THR A 97 -17.85 -8.09 -7.43
CA THR A 97 -18.35 -7.95 -6.06
C THR A 97 -17.71 -6.76 -5.35
N SER A 98 -18.35 -6.30 -4.27
CA SER A 98 -17.79 -5.29 -3.35
C SER A 98 -16.41 -5.68 -2.83
N ALA A 99 -16.17 -6.97 -2.58
CA ALA A 99 -14.87 -7.45 -2.11
C ALA A 99 -13.81 -7.39 -3.22
N ASP A 100 -14.18 -7.75 -4.46
CA ASP A 100 -13.27 -7.61 -5.62
C ASP A 100 -12.90 -6.15 -5.85
N HIS A 101 -13.88 -5.24 -5.76
CA HIS A 101 -13.63 -3.81 -5.90
C HIS A 101 -12.70 -3.30 -4.80
N MET A 102 -12.92 -3.70 -3.54
CA MET A 102 -12.03 -3.31 -2.43
C MET A 102 -10.63 -3.89 -2.60
N LEU A 103 -10.50 -5.13 -3.07
CA LEU A 103 -9.22 -5.77 -3.33
C LEU A 103 -8.49 -5.04 -4.45
N ASN A 104 -9.20 -4.70 -5.52
CA ASN A 104 -8.65 -3.91 -6.61
C ASN A 104 -8.20 -2.52 -6.15
N ILE A 105 -8.98 -1.84 -5.30
CA ILE A 105 -8.58 -0.57 -4.70
C ILE A 105 -7.32 -0.73 -3.85
N TYR A 106 -7.25 -1.76 -3.01
CA TYR A 106 -6.07 -2.07 -2.20
C TYR A 106 -4.84 -2.27 -3.09
N THR A 107 -4.95 -3.09 -4.13
CA THR A 107 -3.87 -3.35 -5.09
C THR A 107 -3.43 -2.05 -5.77
N ARG A 108 -4.36 -1.25 -6.30
CA ARG A 108 -4.01 0.02 -6.98
C ARG A 108 -3.38 1.03 -6.03
N LEU A 109 -3.83 1.14 -4.79
CA LEU A 109 -3.20 2.03 -3.80
C LEU A 109 -1.76 1.61 -3.53
N LYS A 110 -1.51 0.31 -3.36
CA LYS A 110 -0.17 -0.27 -3.20
C LYS A 110 0.72 -0.04 -4.42
N GLU A 111 0.16 -0.11 -5.62
CA GLU A 111 0.87 0.24 -6.85
C GLU A 111 1.21 1.74 -6.89
N PHE A 112 0.28 2.64 -6.55
CA PHE A 112 0.53 4.09 -6.59
C PHE A 112 1.60 4.56 -5.60
N GLN A 113 1.76 3.92 -4.43
CA GLN A 113 2.74 4.32 -3.41
C GLN A 113 4.17 4.49 -3.94
N PRO A 114 4.81 3.49 -4.59
CA PRO A 114 6.15 3.65 -5.14
C PRO A 114 6.23 4.68 -6.26
N HIS A 115 5.16 4.89 -7.05
CA HIS A 115 5.13 5.98 -8.04
C HIS A 115 5.13 7.35 -7.37
N ILE A 116 4.30 7.57 -6.34
CA ILE A 116 4.28 8.84 -5.58
C ILE A 116 5.64 9.07 -4.91
N LYS A 117 6.23 8.04 -4.33
CA LYS A 117 7.58 8.11 -3.73
C LYS A 117 8.62 8.53 -4.77
N LYS A 118 8.59 7.93 -5.97
CA LYS A 118 9.52 8.29 -7.05
C LYS A 118 9.38 9.74 -7.47
N VAL A 119 8.16 10.26 -7.55
CA VAL A 119 7.92 11.68 -7.87
C VAL A 119 8.45 12.59 -6.76
N LEU A 120 8.26 12.22 -5.49
CA LEU A 120 8.83 12.95 -4.36
C LEU A 120 10.37 12.98 -4.41
N GLU A 121 11.01 11.84 -4.68
CA GLU A 121 12.47 11.74 -4.85
C GLU A 121 12.95 12.65 -5.98
N GLN A 122 12.37 12.53 -7.18
CA GLN A 122 12.71 13.35 -8.34
C GLN A 122 12.57 14.85 -8.05
N GLN A 123 11.53 15.27 -7.33
CA GLN A 123 11.31 16.67 -7.00
C GLN A 123 12.25 17.17 -5.89
N THR A 124 12.73 16.28 -5.03
CA THR A 124 13.70 16.63 -3.98
C THR A 124 15.05 17.00 -4.59
N ASP A 125 15.42 16.36 -5.70
CA ASP A 125 16.64 16.68 -6.45
C ASP A 125 16.55 18.04 -7.19
N LEU A 126 15.33 18.54 -7.44
CA LEU A 126 15.07 19.73 -8.26
C LEU A 126 14.68 20.97 -7.46
N LEU A 127 14.17 20.81 -6.23
CA LEU A 127 13.56 21.87 -5.44
C LEU A 127 14.26 22.05 -4.09
N PRO A 128 14.21 23.27 -3.51
CA PRO A 128 14.69 23.48 -2.16
C PRO A 128 13.89 22.64 -1.14
N SER A 129 14.56 22.20 -0.08
CA SER A 129 14.01 21.29 0.95
C SER A 129 12.73 21.79 1.63
N GLN A 130 12.52 23.10 1.69
CA GLN A 130 11.33 23.72 2.29
C GLN A 130 10.18 23.97 1.29
N SER A 131 10.26 23.40 0.09
CA SER A 131 9.24 23.60 -0.94
C SER A 131 7.86 23.10 -0.48
N PRO A 132 6.80 23.92 -0.58
CA PRO A 132 5.42 23.49 -0.32
C PRO A 132 4.99 22.28 -1.17
N LEU A 133 5.58 22.10 -2.35
CA LEU A 133 5.31 20.97 -3.23
C LEU A 133 5.81 19.65 -2.62
N LEU A 134 7.02 19.63 -2.07
CA LEU A 134 7.61 18.45 -1.42
C LEU A 134 6.78 18.03 -0.20
N ASN A 135 6.36 19.00 0.62
CA ASN A 135 5.48 18.76 1.75
C ASN A 135 4.15 18.13 1.31
N SER A 136 3.55 18.64 0.24
CA SER A 136 2.27 18.15 -0.29
C SER A 136 2.39 16.74 -0.91
N LEU A 137 3.51 16.45 -1.59
CA LEU A 137 3.83 15.12 -2.11
C LEU A 137 4.02 14.11 -0.97
N ASN A 138 4.80 14.45 0.06
CA ASN A 138 4.99 13.59 1.22
C ASN A 138 3.67 13.33 1.96
N GLN A 139 2.85 14.37 2.19
CA GLN A 139 1.52 14.18 2.79
C GLN A 139 0.62 13.27 1.95
N THR A 140 0.70 13.35 0.62
CA THR A 140 -0.05 12.48 -0.28
C THR A 140 0.40 11.03 -0.16
N LEU A 141 1.71 10.78 -0.06
CA LEU A 141 2.27 9.45 0.19
C LEU A 141 1.78 8.86 1.51
N GLN A 142 1.87 9.63 2.61
CA GLN A 142 1.42 9.19 3.93
C GLN A 142 -0.08 8.89 3.97
N ARG A 143 -0.90 9.79 3.41
CA ARG A 143 -2.36 9.60 3.33
C ARG A 143 -2.74 8.39 2.47
N THR A 144 -1.97 8.09 1.42
CA THR A 144 -2.15 6.86 0.64
C THR A 144 -1.95 5.62 1.50
N GLY A 145 -0.91 5.60 2.35
CA GLY A 145 -0.72 4.52 3.34
C GLY A 145 -1.87 4.41 4.34
N HIS A 146 -2.38 5.53 4.84
CA HIS A 146 -3.55 5.53 5.73
C HIS A 146 -4.81 4.99 5.03
N LEU A 147 -4.99 5.31 3.75
CA LEU A 147 -6.12 4.82 2.97
C LEU A 147 -5.99 3.31 2.69
N VAL A 148 -4.79 2.82 2.39
CA VAL A 148 -4.49 1.37 2.30
C VAL A 148 -4.96 0.67 3.58
N HIS A 149 -4.55 1.16 4.74
CA HIS A 149 -4.95 0.57 6.02
C HIS A 149 -6.48 0.55 6.22
N LYS A 150 -7.19 1.63 5.83
CA LYS A 150 -8.66 1.64 5.90
C LYS A 150 -9.31 0.64 4.95
N VAL A 151 -8.79 0.49 3.74
CA VAL A 151 -9.29 -0.50 2.77
C VAL A 151 -8.99 -1.92 3.24
N THR A 152 -7.81 -2.17 3.83
CA THR A 152 -7.46 -3.44 4.48
C THR A 152 -8.47 -3.79 5.57
N CYS A 153 -8.84 -2.85 6.43
CA CYS A 153 -9.87 -3.08 7.44
C CYS A 153 -11.24 -3.43 6.84
N ILE A 154 -11.63 -2.75 5.76
CA ILE A 154 -12.87 -3.07 5.06
C ILE A 154 -12.80 -4.49 4.49
N LEU A 155 -11.69 -4.85 3.83
CA LEU A 155 -11.48 -6.20 3.28
C LEU A 155 -11.56 -7.29 4.36
N GLN A 156 -10.96 -7.08 5.54
CA GLN A 156 -11.10 -8.01 6.66
C GLN A 156 -12.54 -8.13 7.17
N ILE A 157 -13.34 -7.07 7.08
CA ILE A 157 -14.76 -7.15 7.44
C ILE A 157 -15.54 -7.96 6.39
N LEU A 158 -15.22 -7.78 5.12
CA LEU A 158 -15.85 -8.47 3.99
C LEU A 158 -15.46 -9.94 3.90
N GLN A 159 -14.19 -10.24 4.21
CA GLN A 159 -13.56 -11.54 4.03
C GLN A 159 -12.64 -11.83 5.23
N PRO A 160 -13.19 -12.10 6.43
CA PRO A 160 -12.43 -12.19 7.68
C PRO A 160 -11.38 -13.30 7.74
N ASN A 161 -11.54 -14.34 6.91
CA ASN A 161 -10.66 -15.51 6.92
C ASN A 161 -9.72 -15.57 5.71
N ILE A 162 -9.67 -14.52 4.89
CA ILE A 162 -8.83 -14.49 3.70
C ILE A 162 -7.60 -13.61 3.99
N PRO A 163 -6.39 -14.19 3.99
CA PRO A 163 -5.18 -13.40 4.15
C PRO A 163 -5.00 -12.48 2.94
N LEU A 164 -4.67 -11.23 3.20
CA LEU A 164 -4.33 -10.27 2.15
C LEU A 164 -2.88 -10.50 1.74
N SER A 165 -2.69 -10.99 0.52
CA SER A 165 -1.37 -11.07 -0.10
C SER A 165 -0.92 -9.68 -0.55
N GLU A 166 0.35 -9.38 -0.34
CA GLU A 166 0.96 -8.21 -0.95
C GLU A 166 0.89 -8.37 -2.49
N PRO A 167 0.43 -7.35 -3.23
CA PRO A 167 0.40 -7.42 -4.68
C PRO A 167 1.81 -7.69 -5.22
N ALA A 168 1.90 -8.43 -6.32
CA ALA A 168 3.18 -8.68 -6.99
C ALA A 168 3.96 -7.37 -7.15
N ALA A 169 5.26 -7.42 -6.87
CA ALA A 169 6.10 -6.24 -6.92
C ALA A 169 6.09 -5.67 -8.36
N ARG A 170 5.31 -4.59 -8.55
CA ARG A 170 5.25 -3.73 -9.75
C ARG A 170 4.58 -4.36 -10.98
N PRO A 171 3.23 -4.35 -11.05
CA PRO A 171 2.50 -4.57 -12.30
C PRO A 171 2.80 -3.47 -13.33
N THR A 172 3.10 -2.26 -12.86
CA THR A 172 3.63 -1.14 -13.64
C THR A 172 5.06 -0.87 -13.22
N GLY A 173 6.01 -0.96 -14.16
CA GLY A 173 7.41 -0.70 -13.89
C GLY A 173 7.64 0.73 -13.41
N ILE A 174 8.42 0.93 -12.34
CA ILE A 174 8.93 2.27 -12.02
C ILE A 174 9.89 2.67 -13.14
N PRO A 175 9.72 3.84 -13.76
CA PRO A 175 10.58 4.22 -14.87
C PRO A 175 12.06 4.27 -14.44
N LEU A 176 12.91 3.90 -15.39
CA LEU A 176 14.37 4.06 -15.32
C LEU A 176 14.75 5.55 -15.13
N PRO A 177 16.03 5.87 -14.84
CA PRO A 177 16.48 7.25 -14.76
C PRO A 177 16.00 8.08 -15.96
N GLN A 178 15.36 9.20 -15.66
CA GLN A 178 14.70 10.07 -16.62
C GLN A 178 15.40 11.42 -16.66
N ASN A 179 15.44 12.06 -17.83
CA ASN A 179 15.84 13.47 -17.89
C ASN A 179 14.80 14.35 -17.18
N VAL A 180 15.18 15.57 -16.80
CA VAL A 180 14.32 16.48 -16.03
C VAL A 180 12.94 16.64 -16.67
N PHE A 181 12.85 16.83 -17.99
CA PHE A 181 11.57 16.95 -18.68
C PHE A 181 10.68 15.71 -18.50
N GLN A 182 11.24 14.51 -18.69
CA GLN A 182 10.51 13.25 -18.51
C GLN A 182 10.03 13.06 -17.06
N GLN A 183 10.83 13.47 -16.07
CA GLN A 183 10.43 13.42 -14.65
C GLN A 183 9.20 14.31 -14.41
N LYS A 184 9.20 15.52 -14.97
CA LYS A 184 8.07 16.47 -14.89
C LYS A 184 6.79 15.89 -15.50
N VAL A 185 6.90 15.32 -16.70
CA VAL A 185 5.77 14.66 -17.38
C VAL A 185 5.24 13.50 -16.54
N TYR A 186 6.14 12.61 -16.10
CA TYR A 186 5.79 11.45 -15.30
C TYR A 186 5.09 11.82 -13.99
N GLY A 187 5.64 12.79 -13.24
CA GLY A 187 5.05 13.28 -12.00
C GLY A 187 3.63 13.79 -12.19
N CYS A 188 3.39 14.58 -13.23
CA CYS A 188 2.05 15.08 -13.47
C CYS A 188 1.06 13.98 -13.90
N VAL A 189 1.48 13.00 -14.70
CA VAL A 189 0.65 11.85 -15.10
C VAL A 189 0.28 11.00 -13.88
N VAL A 190 1.24 10.71 -12.99
CA VAL A 190 0.99 9.98 -11.73
C VAL A 190 -0.06 10.68 -10.88
N LEU A 191 0.12 11.98 -10.62
CA LEU A 191 -0.81 12.75 -9.78
C LEU A 191 -2.21 12.84 -10.41
N THR A 192 -2.28 13.04 -11.73
CA THR A 192 -3.55 13.12 -12.47
C THR A 192 -4.32 11.80 -12.42
N ARG A 193 -3.62 10.67 -12.63
CA ARG A 193 -4.25 9.34 -12.54
C ARG A 193 -4.65 8.99 -11.12
N LEU A 194 -3.83 9.33 -10.13
CA LEU A 194 -4.18 9.17 -8.72
C LEU A 194 -5.47 9.93 -8.39
N ASN A 195 -5.61 11.18 -8.83
CA ASN A 195 -6.81 11.97 -8.58
C ASN A 195 -8.06 11.36 -9.22
N LYS A 196 -7.94 10.85 -10.46
CA LYS A 196 -9.03 10.15 -11.16
C LYS A 196 -9.41 8.85 -10.44
N PHE A 197 -8.42 8.08 -9.99
CA PHE A 197 -8.61 6.88 -9.20
C PHE A 197 -9.32 7.19 -7.86
N LEU A 198 -8.86 8.21 -7.12
CA LEU A 198 -9.48 8.64 -5.87
C LEU A 198 -10.94 9.04 -6.04
N SER A 199 -11.33 9.60 -7.19
CA SER A 199 -12.75 9.84 -7.46
C SER A 199 -13.57 8.56 -7.43
N ARG A 200 -13.08 7.48 -8.05
CA ARG A 200 -13.76 6.18 -8.06
C ARG A 200 -13.77 5.54 -6.67
N VAL A 201 -12.67 5.65 -5.93
CA VAL A 201 -12.59 5.17 -4.54
C VAL A 201 -13.63 5.87 -3.66
N VAL A 202 -13.84 7.18 -3.82
CA VAL A 202 -14.87 7.93 -3.08
C VAL A 202 -16.27 7.38 -3.38
N ASP A 203 -16.55 7.06 -4.65
CA ASP A 203 -17.85 6.57 -5.08
C ASP A 203 -18.10 5.15 -4.55
N GLU A 204 -17.10 4.29 -4.63
CA GLU A 204 -17.17 2.91 -4.14
C GLU A 204 -17.31 2.85 -2.61
N LEU A 205 -16.49 3.60 -1.85
CA LEU A 205 -16.64 3.62 -0.39
C LEU A 205 -17.99 4.19 0.06
N ARG A 206 -18.61 5.05 -0.76
CA ARG A 206 -19.96 5.57 -0.48
C ARG A 206 -21.03 4.53 -0.75
N SER A 207 -20.90 3.73 -1.81
CA SER A 207 -21.85 2.65 -2.10
C SER A 207 -21.88 1.60 -0.99
N LEU A 208 -20.71 1.27 -0.42
CA LEU A 208 -20.59 0.33 0.71
C LEU A 208 -21.25 0.82 2.01
N LYS A 209 -21.25 2.14 2.26
CA LYS A 209 -21.82 2.73 3.48
C LYS A 209 -23.30 2.39 3.64
N GLY A 210 -24.04 2.25 2.53
CA GLY A 210 -25.49 1.99 2.55
C GLY A 210 -25.89 0.50 2.56
N SER A 211 -25.02 -0.41 2.12
CA SER A 211 -25.40 -1.79 1.81
C SER A 211 -24.82 -2.84 2.77
N MET A 212 -23.65 -2.59 3.38
CA MET A 212 -22.85 -3.70 3.94
C MET A 212 -22.90 -3.82 5.47
N CYS A 213 -22.89 -2.71 6.20
CA CYS A 213 -22.82 -2.78 7.66
C CYS A 213 -24.15 -3.18 8.33
N VAL A 214 -25.25 -3.21 7.59
CA VAL A 214 -26.60 -3.59 8.09
C VAL A 214 -26.82 -5.11 8.07
N ILE A 215 -26.14 -5.83 7.17
CA ILE A 215 -26.33 -7.28 6.99
C ILE A 215 -25.68 -8.08 8.12
N ARG A 216 -24.65 -7.54 8.76
CA ARG A 216 -23.92 -8.25 9.84
C ARG A 216 -24.63 -8.19 11.19
N GLU A 217 -25.37 -7.11 11.48
CA GLU A 217 -26.20 -7.02 12.69
C GLU A 217 -27.36 -8.02 12.67
N LYS A 218 -27.91 -8.35 11.49
CA LYS A 218 -28.98 -9.36 11.37
C LYS A 218 -28.51 -10.80 11.46
N LYS A 219 -27.21 -11.08 11.21
CA LYS A 219 -26.65 -12.45 11.28
C LYS A 219 -26.17 -12.85 12.67
N GLU A 220 -26.10 -11.92 13.63
CA GLU A 220 -25.82 -12.23 15.05
C GLU A 220 -27.10 -12.31 15.91
N LEU A 221 -28.27 -12.24 15.28
CA LEU A 221 -29.59 -12.31 15.93
C LEU A 221 -30.36 -13.61 15.62
N TRP A 222 -29.71 -14.61 15.00
CA TRP A 222 -30.25 -15.94 14.72
C TRP A 222 -29.23 -17.02 15.04
#